data_AF-G9MSD0-F1
#
_entry.id   AF-G9MSD0-F1
#
_cell.length_a   1.000
_cell.length_b   1.000
_cell.length_c   1.000
_cell.angle_alpha   90.00
_cell.angle_beta   90.00
_cell.angle_gamma   90.00
#
_symmetry.space_group_name_H-M   'P 1'
#
loop_
_entity.id
_entity.type
_entity.pdbx_description
1 polymer ?
#
loop_
_entity_poly.entity_id
_entity_poly.type
_entity_poly.pdbx_seq_one_letter_code
_entity_poly.pdbx_strand_id
1 'polypeptide(L)'
;MAPDLKALFQRVAATADPTSVTRAERNQIYRLPPPDEEDRLCKEKTGFTMDELKKKAMADPETLTEVETFIIILGATHDVHIPGSGSSTLLWKMGLVDDEHQLARQVHHLLSNEYDIEVHRRAQKRARAFDDVKKARKAQKRQELVAAQAARIRASRPQWVNHMFDAQLPQWGFVIFRTAYSEGTDEKWRVFNGIFGTTVIQVFHKHWRIAASLSSTHVPIAVSDPLLEAADLETLRQRFKAMRERNEIPNRIATDCLLVADRAGPSEPDPWQNTLFLRAVNPDYDASAPNPSDEDLSGYEGVITIPLPKAVDWLYYCFFANSEDWETRYKVVKGGAAEQMVSTGSICFLN
;
A
#
# COMPACT_ATOMS: atom_id res chain seq x y z
N MET A 1 9.88 -42.59 -6.96
CA MET A 1 8.53 -42.97 -7.43
C MET A 1 7.89 -43.95 -6.43
N ALA A 2 6.56 -43.99 -6.28
CA ALA A 2 5.93 -45.01 -5.42
C ALA A 2 6.16 -46.43 -5.98
N PRO A 3 6.33 -47.48 -5.14
CA PRO A 3 6.67 -48.83 -5.62
C PRO A 3 5.69 -49.39 -6.66
N ASP A 4 4.38 -49.26 -6.42
CA ASP A 4 3.34 -49.76 -7.34
C ASP A 4 3.35 -49.01 -8.68
N LEU A 5 3.59 -47.69 -8.63
CA LEU A 5 3.72 -46.87 -9.84
C LEU A 5 4.99 -47.26 -10.62
N LYS A 6 6.10 -47.53 -9.93
CA LYS A 6 7.34 -47.98 -10.57
C LYS A 6 7.16 -49.34 -11.27
N ALA A 7 6.48 -50.28 -10.61
CA ALA A 7 6.15 -51.57 -11.21
C ALA A 7 5.26 -51.42 -12.47
N LEU A 8 4.28 -50.51 -12.43
CA LEU A 8 3.45 -50.18 -13.59
C LEU A 8 4.29 -49.63 -14.75
N PHE A 9 5.19 -48.67 -14.48
CA PHE A 9 6.09 -48.12 -15.50
C PHE A 9 7.02 -49.19 -16.10
N GLN A 10 7.59 -50.07 -15.28
CA GLN A 10 8.45 -51.16 -15.75
C GLN A 10 7.70 -52.15 -16.64
N ARG A 11 6.48 -52.55 -16.25
CA ARG A 11 5.64 -53.44 -17.05
C ARG A 11 5.28 -52.82 -18.40
N VAL A 12 4.89 -51.54 -18.41
CA VAL A 12 4.57 -50.84 -19.67
C VAL A 12 5.80 -50.69 -20.55
N ALA A 13 6.98 -50.38 -19.98
CA ALA A 13 8.23 -50.31 -20.74
C ALA A 13 8.64 -51.64 -21.39
N ALA A 14 8.28 -52.78 -20.78
CA ALA A 14 8.54 -54.12 -21.30
C ALA A 14 7.49 -54.62 -22.30
N THR A 15 6.42 -53.85 -22.55
CA THR A 15 5.34 -54.26 -23.44
C THR A 15 5.73 -54.05 -24.91
N ALA A 16 5.54 -55.06 -25.75
CA ALA A 16 5.84 -55.00 -27.18
C ALA A 16 4.79 -54.25 -28.01
N ASP A 17 3.55 -54.19 -27.53
CA ASP A 17 2.42 -53.50 -28.17
C ASP A 17 1.88 -52.36 -27.27
N PRO A 18 2.16 -51.09 -27.60
CA PRO A 18 1.68 -49.95 -26.82
C PRO A 18 0.14 -49.84 -26.75
N THR A 19 -0.59 -50.47 -27.68
CA THR A 19 -2.05 -50.43 -27.72
C THR A 19 -2.69 -51.31 -26.64
N SER A 20 -1.95 -52.27 -26.07
CA SER A 20 -2.43 -53.11 -24.98
C SER A 20 -2.53 -52.36 -23.63
N VAL A 21 -1.97 -51.15 -23.53
CA VAL A 21 -2.04 -50.32 -22.32
C VAL A 21 -3.37 -49.58 -22.27
N THR A 22 -4.17 -49.92 -21.25
CA THR A 22 -5.55 -49.42 -21.06
C THR A 22 -5.58 -47.93 -20.68
N ARG A 23 -6.74 -47.29 -20.88
CA ARG A 23 -6.95 -45.88 -20.48
C ARG A 23 -6.73 -45.66 -18.98
N ALA A 24 -7.16 -46.60 -18.13
CA ALA A 24 -6.96 -46.49 -16.68
C ALA A 24 -5.47 -46.49 -16.29
N GLU A 25 -4.66 -47.36 -16.92
CA GLU A 25 -3.22 -47.42 -16.70
C GLU A 25 -2.51 -46.16 -17.21
N ARG A 26 -2.93 -45.63 -18.38
CA ARG A 26 -2.45 -44.34 -18.88
C ARG A 26 -2.77 -43.21 -17.90
N ASN A 27 -4.00 -43.16 -17.39
CA ASN A 27 -4.40 -42.13 -16.43
C ASN A 27 -3.55 -42.23 -15.15
N GLN A 28 -3.28 -43.43 -14.64
CA GLN A 28 -2.39 -43.62 -13.49
C GLN A 28 -0.96 -43.14 -13.76
N ILE A 29 -0.41 -43.43 -14.94
CA ILE A 29 0.92 -42.98 -15.39
C ILE A 29 1.01 -41.45 -15.47
N TYR A 30 -0.02 -40.81 -16.03
CA TYR A 30 -0.11 -39.36 -16.16
C TYR A 30 -0.67 -38.65 -14.92
N ARG A 31 -0.93 -39.39 -13.84
CA ARG A 31 -1.58 -38.90 -12.60
C ARG A 31 -2.90 -38.16 -12.86
N LEU A 32 -3.66 -38.66 -13.82
CA LEU A 32 -5.03 -38.25 -14.11
C LEU A 32 -6.02 -39.06 -13.26
N PRO A 33 -7.23 -38.55 -13.03
CA PRO A 33 -8.29 -39.32 -12.38
C PRO A 33 -8.59 -40.64 -13.11
N PRO A 34 -9.19 -41.63 -12.43
CA PRO A 34 -9.78 -42.79 -13.08
C PRO A 34 -10.71 -42.38 -14.25
N PRO A 35 -10.82 -43.20 -15.32
CA PRO A 35 -11.54 -42.79 -16.54
C PRO A 35 -13.00 -42.37 -16.33
N ASP A 36 -13.71 -43.06 -15.44
CA ASP A 36 -15.08 -42.75 -15.03
C ASP A 36 -15.19 -41.39 -14.34
N GLU A 37 -14.26 -41.09 -13.43
CA GLU A 37 -14.19 -39.80 -12.74
C GLU A 37 -13.74 -38.67 -13.68
N GLU A 38 -12.78 -38.94 -14.57
CA GLU A 38 -12.33 -37.98 -15.58
C GLU A 38 -13.47 -37.60 -16.53
N ASP A 39 -14.23 -38.58 -17.02
CA ASP A 39 -15.38 -38.33 -17.89
C ASP A 39 -16.51 -37.64 -17.14
N ARG A 40 -16.76 -37.97 -15.87
CA ARG A 40 -17.73 -37.28 -15.02
C ARG A 40 -17.37 -35.80 -14.88
N LEU A 41 -16.12 -35.49 -14.52
CA LEU A 41 -15.62 -34.11 -14.37
C LEU A 41 -15.64 -33.35 -15.71
N CYS A 42 -15.28 -34.01 -16.81
CA CYS A 42 -15.32 -33.42 -18.14
C CYS A 42 -16.77 -33.06 -18.54
N LYS A 43 -17.72 -33.97 -18.32
CA LYS A 43 -19.15 -33.74 -18.60
C LYS A 43 -19.73 -32.62 -17.75
N GLU A 44 -19.40 -32.58 -16.47
CA GLU A 44 -19.86 -31.54 -15.56
C GLU A 44 -19.47 -30.14 -16.05
N LYS A 45 -18.26 -30.00 -16.62
CA LYS A 45 -17.72 -28.71 -17.07
C LYS A 45 -18.04 -28.35 -18.51
N THR A 46 -18.21 -29.33 -19.39
CA THR A 46 -18.30 -29.10 -20.85
C THR A 46 -19.51 -29.72 -21.51
N GLY A 47 -20.20 -30.65 -20.83
CA GLY A 47 -21.24 -31.49 -21.42
C GLY A 47 -20.72 -32.70 -22.20
N PHE A 48 -19.40 -32.86 -22.36
CA PHE A 48 -18.78 -33.94 -23.14
C PHE A 48 -17.95 -34.89 -22.25
N THR A 49 -17.89 -36.17 -22.58
CA THR A 49 -16.79 -37.06 -22.14
C THR A 49 -15.45 -36.55 -22.66
N MET A 50 -14.34 -37.03 -22.08
CA MET A 50 -13.01 -36.69 -22.58
C MET A 50 -12.84 -37.11 -24.05
N ASP A 51 -13.32 -38.29 -24.44
CA ASP A 51 -13.22 -38.79 -25.81
C ASP A 51 -14.07 -37.98 -26.81
N GLU A 52 -15.29 -37.59 -26.45
CA GLU A 52 -16.12 -36.70 -27.26
C GLU A 52 -15.47 -35.33 -27.43
N LEU A 53 -14.86 -34.81 -26.36
CA LEU A 53 -14.15 -33.54 -26.39
C LEU A 53 -12.91 -33.59 -27.31
N LYS A 54 -12.14 -34.68 -27.26
CA LYS A 54 -11.02 -34.91 -28.20
C LYS A 54 -11.50 -35.00 -29.65
N LYS A 55 -12.62 -35.69 -29.90
CA LYS A 55 -13.24 -35.77 -31.24
C LYS A 55 -13.68 -34.38 -31.73
N LYS A 56 -14.30 -33.57 -30.86
CA LYS A 56 -14.67 -32.18 -31.17
C LYS A 56 -13.44 -31.35 -31.56
N ALA A 57 -12.34 -31.46 -30.82
CA ALA A 57 -11.08 -30.76 -31.14
C ALA A 57 -10.49 -31.17 -32.51
N MET A 58 -10.69 -32.42 -32.93
CA MET A 58 -10.25 -32.90 -34.24
C MET A 58 -11.18 -32.50 -35.38
N ALA A 59 -12.49 -32.47 -35.15
CA ALA A 59 -13.46 -32.11 -36.16
C ALA A 59 -13.49 -30.60 -36.42
N ASP A 60 -13.60 -29.79 -35.35
CA ASP A 60 -13.73 -28.34 -35.44
C ASP A 60 -13.08 -27.63 -34.25
N PRO A 61 -11.75 -27.41 -34.29
CA PRO A 61 -11.02 -26.81 -33.17
C PRO A 61 -11.42 -25.37 -32.87
N GLU A 62 -12.03 -24.64 -33.81
CA GLU A 62 -12.44 -23.25 -33.60
C GLU A 62 -13.72 -23.14 -32.74
N THR A 63 -14.51 -24.22 -32.65
CA THR A 63 -15.69 -24.28 -31.75
C THR A 63 -15.35 -24.60 -30.31
N LEU A 64 -14.08 -24.93 -30.00
CA LEU A 64 -13.67 -25.16 -28.63
C LEU A 64 -13.75 -23.84 -27.83
N THR A 65 -14.43 -23.93 -26.70
CA THR A 65 -14.46 -22.91 -25.66
C THR A 65 -13.14 -22.89 -24.88
N GLU A 66 -12.92 -21.82 -24.11
CA GLU A 66 -11.73 -21.71 -23.27
C GLU A 66 -11.61 -22.88 -22.28
N VAL A 67 -12.70 -23.24 -21.60
CA VAL A 67 -12.73 -24.34 -20.61
C VAL A 67 -12.39 -25.68 -21.27
N GLU A 68 -12.99 -25.95 -22.44
CA GLU A 68 -12.72 -27.14 -23.24
C GLU A 68 -11.24 -27.24 -23.65
N THR A 69 -10.65 -26.15 -24.13
CA THR A 69 -9.22 -26.16 -24.48
C THR A 69 -8.34 -26.48 -23.28
N PHE A 70 -8.66 -25.94 -22.09
CA PHE A 70 -7.87 -26.19 -20.90
C PHE A 70 -8.05 -27.59 -20.33
N ILE A 71 -9.24 -28.18 -20.41
CA ILE A 71 -9.44 -29.58 -19.99
C ILE A 71 -8.62 -30.53 -20.87
N ILE A 72 -8.52 -30.27 -22.18
CA ILE A 72 -7.66 -31.05 -23.08
C ILE A 72 -6.17 -30.86 -22.72
N ILE A 73 -5.75 -29.65 -22.36
CA ILE A 73 -4.34 -29.33 -22.12
C ILE A 73 -3.86 -29.75 -20.73
N LEU A 74 -4.69 -29.54 -19.71
CA LEU A 74 -4.34 -29.64 -18.29
C LEU A 74 -5.10 -30.77 -17.55
N GLY A 75 -6.05 -31.41 -18.22
CA GLY A 75 -6.89 -32.47 -17.65
C GLY A 75 -8.19 -31.97 -17.01
N ALA A 76 -9.13 -32.90 -16.78
CA ALA A 76 -10.47 -32.60 -16.27
C ALA A 76 -10.51 -32.03 -14.84
N THR A 77 -9.43 -32.19 -14.07
CA THR A 77 -9.28 -31.60 -12.72
C THR A 77 -8.92 -30.12 -12.75
N HIS A 78 -8.65 -29.53 -13.91
CA HIS A 78 -8.36 -28.11 -14.03
C HIS A 78 -9.54 -27.24 -13.57
N ASP A 79 -9.27 -26.30 -12.69
CA ASP A 79 -10.18 -25.29 -12.17
C ASP A 79 -9.68 -23.90 -12.57
N VAL A 80 -10.50 -23.19 -13.34
CA VAL A 80 -10.20 -21.84 -13.84
C VAL A 80 -9.96 -20.82 -12.72
N HIS A 81 -10.46 -21.08 -11.51
CA HIS A 81 -10.32 -20.22 -10.34
C HIS A 81 -9.06 -20.51 -9.52
N ILE A 82 -8.42 -21.67 -9.68
CA ILE A 82 -7.25 -22.09 -8.91
C ILE A 82 -6.03 -22.14 -9.85
N PRO A 83 -5.11 -21.16 -9.78
CA PRO A 83 -3.89 -21.16 -10.59
C PRO A 83 -3.07 -22.43 -10.35
N GLY A 84 -2.72 -23.13 -11.42
CA GLY A 84 -1.93 -24.36 -11.34
C GLY A 84 -2.72 -25.62 -10.99
N SER A 85 -4.05 -25.54 -10.90
CA SER A 85 -4.92 -26.73 -10.83
C SER A 85 -4.91 -27.52 -12.14
N GLY A 86 -5.09 -28.83 -12.04
CA GLY A 86 -4.94 -29.76 -13.17
C GLY A 86 -3.74 -30.70 -12.99
N SER A 87 -3.56 -31.64 -13.92
CA SER A 87 -2.37 -32.49 -13.94
C SER A 87 -1.18 -31.67 -14.38
N SER A 88 -0.39 -31.19 -13.42
CA SER A 88 0.96 -30.70 -13.69
C SER A 88 1.87 -31.90 -13.93
N THR A 89 1.80 -32.47 -15.15
CA THR A 89 2.63 -33.59 -15.59
C THR A 89 4.14 -33.27 -15.53
N LEU A 90 4.49 -32.00 -15.35
CA LEU A 90 5.87 -31.51 -15.27
C LEU A 90 6.41 -31.46 -13.84
N LEU A 91 5.61 -31.12 -12.82
CA LEU A 91 6.12 -30.94 -11.46
C LEU A 91 6.49 -32.26 -10.77
N TRP A 92 5.76 -33.34 -11.01
CA TRP A 92 6.06 -34.62 -10.37
C TRP A 92 7.35 -35.26 -10.90
N LYS A 93 7.75 -34.92 -12.14
CA LYS A 93 9.00 -35.40 -12.74
C LYS A 93 10.22 -34.81 -12.02
N MET A 94 10.12 -33.60 -11.47
CA MET A 94 11.23 -32.92 -10.80
C MET A 94 11.77 -33.65 -9.56
N GLY A 95 11.00 -34.57 -8.98
CA GLY A 95 11.39 -35.35 -7.80
C GLY A 95 11.82 -36.79 -8.10
N LEU A 96 12.03 -37.15 -9.37
CA LEU A 96 12.50 -38.48 -9.75
C LEU A 96 14.03 -38.54 -9.70
N VAL A 97 14.57 -39.72 -9.38
CA VAL A 97 16.01 -40.01 -9.57
C VAL A 97 16.30 -40.37 -11.03
N ASP A 98 17.56 -40.35 -11.46
CA ASP A 98 17.95 -40.48 -12.88
C ASP A 98 17.37 -41.71 -13.60
N ASP A 99 17.42 -42.90 -12.98
CA ASP A 99 16.86 -44.13 -13.54
C ASP A 99 15.33 -44.04 -13.69
N GLU A 100 14.66 -43.45 -12.72
CA GLU A 100 13.20 -43.23 -12.77
C GLU A 100 12.84 -42.20 -13.84
N HIS A 101 13.68 -41.19 -14.04
CA HIS A 101 13.56 -40.22 -15.12
C HIS A 101 13.71 -40.86 -16.49
N GLN A 102 14.67 -41.77 -16.66
CA GLN A 102 14.88 -42.50 -17.92
C GLN A 102 13.70 -43.42 -18.20
N LEU A 103 13.26 -44.20 -17.21
CA LEU A 103 12.10 -45.07 -17.32
C LEU A 103 10.83 -44.27 -17.67
N ALA A 104 10.60 -43.14 -17.00
CA ALA A 104 9.44 -42.29 -17.29
C ALA A 104 9.51 -41.68 -18.70
N ARG A 105 10.69 -41.31 -19.20
CA ARG A 105 10.85 -40.85 -20.58
C ARG A 105 10.53 -41.94 -21.60
N GLN A 106 11.04 -43.15 -21.38
CA GLN A 106 10.77 -44.30 -22.25
C GLN A 106 9.27 -44.62 -22.31
N VAL A 107 8.60 -44.71 -21.15
CA VAL A 107 7.16 -45.00 -21.08
C VAL A 107 6.33 -43.89 -21.75
N HIS A 108 6.64 -42.62 -21.50
CA HIS A 108 5.92 -41.54 -22.16
C HIS A 108 6.13 -41.51 -23.68
N HIS A 109 7.33 -41.87 -24.15
CA HIS A 109 7.59 -41.98 -25.58
C HIS A 109 6.79 -43.13 -26.20
N LEU A 110 6.76 -44.29 -25.54
CA LEU A 110 5.99 -45.47 -25.97
C LEU A 110 4.48 -45.18 -26.04
N LEU A 111 3.94 -44.48 -25.05
CA LEU A 111 2.50 -44.15 -24.96
C LEU A 111 2.09 -42.94 -25.80
N SER A 112 3.06 -42.21 -26.34
CA SER A 112 2.82 -41.07 -27.20
C SER A 112 2.14 -41.54 -28.48
N ASN A 113 0.95 -41.02 -28.77
CA ASN A 113 0.24 -41.31 -30.02
C ASN A 113 -0.02 -40.00 -30.77
N GLU A 114 0.06 -40.07 -32.11
CA GLU A 114 -0.06 -38.89 -32.97
C GLU A 114 -1.42 -38.19 -32.82
N TYR A 115 -2.47 -38.96 -32.55
CA TYR A 115 -3.83 -38.42 -32.37
C TYR A 115 -3.91 -37.48 -31.15
N ASP A 116 -3.47 -37.94 -29.97
CA ASP A 116 -3.49 -37.14 -28.75
C ASP A 116 -2.52 -35.94 -28.84
N ILE A 117 -1.37 -36.11 -29.50
CA ILE A 117 -0.44 -35.00 -29.78
C ILE A 117 -1.13 -33.94 -30.63
N GLU A 118 -1.82 -34.35 -31.69
CA GLU A 118 -2.50 -33.44 -32.61
C GLU A 118 -3.70 -32.74 -31.96
N VAL A 119 -4.50 -33.48 -31.18
CA VAL A 119 -5.57 -32.92 -30.34
C VAL A 119 -5.03 -31.85 -29.41
N HIS A 120 -3.94 -32.16 -28.69
CA HIS A 120 -3.32 -31.24 -27.76
C HIS A 120 -2.77 -30.00 -28.48
N ARG A 121 -2.12 -30.17 -29.63
CA ARG A 121 -1.60 -29.07 -30.45
C ARG A 121 -2.72 -28.14 -30.93
N ARG A 122 -3.86 -28.69 -31.37
CA ARG A 122 -5.03 -27.92 -31.80
C ARG A 122 -5.66 -27.15 -30.65
N ALA A 123 -5.86 -27.81 -29.51
CA ALA A 123 -6.36 -27.16 -28.30
C ALA A 123 -5.43 -26.04 -27.83
N GLN A 124 -4.10 -26.24 -27.86
CA GLN A 124 -3.11 -25.20 -27.56
C GLN A 124 -3.21 -24.01 -28.52
N LYS A 125 -3.34 -24.26 -29.83
CA LYS A 125 -3.50 -23.18 -30.82
C LYS A 125 -4.76 -22.37 -30.54
N ARG A 126 -5.88 -23.03 -30.27
CA ARG A 126 -7.14 -22.36 -29.92
C ARG A 126 -7.05 -21.63 -28.58
N ALA A 127 -6.38 -22.20 -27.58
CA ALA A 127 -6.20 -21.59 -26.27
C ALA A 127 -5.50 -20.22 -26.35
N ARG A 128 -4.60 -20.04 -27.34
CA ARG A 128 -3.93 -18.76 -27.63
C ARG A 128 -4.87 -17.68 -28.15
N ALA A 129 -5.96 -18.06 -28.84
CA ALA A 129 -6.98 -17.10 -29.26
C ALA A 129 -7.68 -16.43 -28.05
N PHE A 130 -7.60 -17.03 -26.86
CA PHE A 130 -8.13 -16.46 -25.62
C PHE A 130 -7.08 -15.69 -24.80
N ASP A 131 -5.82 -15.57 -25.27
CA ASP A 131 -4.75 -14.94 -24.48
C ASP A 131 -5.04 -13.47 -24.17
N ASP A 132 -5.60 -12.72 -25.12
CA ASP A 132 -5.92 -11.31 -24.90
C ASP A 132 -7.08 -11.13 -23.92
N VAL A 133 -8.09 -12.01 -23.99
CA VAL A 133 -9.18 -12.05 -23.01
C VAL A 133 -8.65 -12.36 -21.61
N LYS A 134 -7.72 -13.32 -21.48
CA LYS A 134 -7.08 -13.65 -20.20
C LYS A 134 -6.26 -12.49 -19.65
N LYS A 135 -5.47 -11.83 -20.51
CA LYS A 135 -4.70 -10.64 -20.13
C LYS A 135 -5.64 -9.53 -19.64
N ALA A 136 -6.75 -9.29 -20.34
CA ALA A 136 -7.76 -8.31 -19.95
C ALA A 136 -8.38 -8.65 -18.58
N ARG A 137 -8.84 -9.90 -18.36
CA ARG A 137 -9.38 -10.34 -17.06
C ARG A 137 -8.36 -10.21 -15.94
N LYS A 138 -7.10 -10.56 -16.17
CA LYS A 138 -6.02 -10.41 -15.19
C LYS A 138 -5.74 -8.94 -14.87
N ALA A 139 -5.75 -8.08 -15.88
CA ALA A 139 -5.60 -6.64 -15.71
C ALA A 139 -6.76 -6.04 -14.91
N GLN A 140 -8.00 -6.41 -15.23
CA GLN A 140 -9.19 -6.00 -14.50
C GLN A 140 -9.13 -6.45 -13.03
N LYS A 141 -8.88 -7.74 -12.76
CA LYS A 141 -8.75 -8.24 -11.38
C LYS A 141 -7.63 -7.53 -10.62
N ARG A 142 -6.52 -7.19 -11.29
CA ARG A 142 -5.45 -6.38 -10.68
C ARG A 142 -5.93 -4.97 -10.36
N GLN A 143 -6.68 -4.33 -11.25
CA GLN A 143 -7.26 -3.00 -11.02
C GLN A 143 -8.25 -3.03 -9.84
N GLU A 144 -9.12 -4.04 -9.77
CA GLU A 144 -10.05 -4.24 -8.66
C GLU A 144 -9.32 -4.43 -7.33
N LEU A 145 -8.25 -5.25 -7.30
CA LEU A 145 -7.43 -5.43 -6.10
C LEU A 145 -6.72 -4.14 -5.68
N VAL A 146 -6.18 -3.38 -6.63
CA VAL A 146 -5.55 -2.08 -6.35
C VAL A 146 -6.58 -1.08 -5.83
N ALA A 147 -7.77 -1.00 -6.43
CA ALA A 147 -8.84 -0.13 -6.01
C ALA A 147 -9.37 -0.51 -4.61
N ALA A 148 -9.56 -1.81 -4.35
CA ALA A 148 -9.97 -2.31 -3.03
C ALA A 148 -8.92 -1.99 -1.96
N GLN A 149 -7.63 -2.16 -2.28
CA GLN A 149 -6.54 -1.80 -1.38
C GLN A 149 -6.49 -0.29 -1.11
N ALA A 150 -6.67 0.54 -2.15
CA ALA A 150 -6.72 2.00 -2.02
C ALA A 150 -7.92 2.45 -1.17
N ALA A 151 -9.10 1.85 -1.36
CA ALA A 151 -10.29 2.11 -0.57
C ALA A 151 -10.09 1.70 0.90
N ARG A 152 -9.49 0.53 1.15
CA ARG A 152 -9.14 0.08 2.50
C ARG A 152 -8.17 1.05 3.19
N ILE A 153 -7.14 1.49 2.48
CA ILE A 153 -6.18 2.50 2.94
C ILE A 153 -6.88 3.83 3.28
N ARG A 154 -7.79 4.29 2.42
CA ARG A 154 -8.55 5.52 2.64
C ARG A 154 -9.45 5.41 3.87
N ALA A 155 -10.14 4.28 4.03
CA ALA A 155 -11.02 4.02 5.18
C ALA A 155 -10.26 3.90 6.51
N SER A 156 -9.01 3.43 6.50
CA SER A 156 -8.20 3.32 7.72
C SER A 156 -7.48 4.61 8.12
N ARG A 157 -7.51 5.66 7.28
CA ARG A 157 -6.93 6.96 7.59
C ARG A 157 -7.90 7.80 8.42
N PRO A 158 -7.40 8.58 9.40
CA PRO A 158 -8.18 9.65 9.99
C PRO A 158 -8.72 10.60 8.92
N GLN A 159 -9.89 11.18 9.18
CA GLN A 159 -10.53 12.11 8.26
C GLN A 159 -9.59 13.27 7.85
N TRP A 160 -8.82 13.80 8.80
CA TRP A 160 -7.89 14.89 8.56
C TRP A 160 -6.80 14.56 7.54
N VAL A 161 -6.25 13.34 7.61
CA VAL A 161 -5.25 12.83 6.67
C VAL A 161 -5.87 12.74 5.27
N ASN A 162 -7.09 12.22 5.17
CA ASN A 162 -7.79 12.14 3.89
C ASN A 162 -8.04 13.52 3.29
N HIS A 163 -8.44 14.50 4.10
CA HIS A 163 -8.60 15.88 3.63
C HIS A 163 -7.29 16.46 3.08
N MET A 164 -6.15 16.24 3.75
CA MET A 164 -4.84 16.69 3.24
C MET A 164 -4.46 16.01 1.91
N PHE A 165 -4.75 14.72 1.75
CA PHE A 165 -4.53 14.00 0.49
C PHE A 165 -5.43 14.51 -0.63
N ASP A 166 -6.72 14.70 -0.35
CA ASP A 166 -7.70 15.17 -1.32
C ASP A 166 -7.39 16.60 -1.80
N ALA A 167 -6.81 17.42 -0.91
CA ALA A 167 -6.36 18.77 -1.23
C ALA A 167 -5.11 18.82 -2.12
N GLN A 168 -4.43 17.69 -2.32
CA GLN A 168 -3.22 17.55 -3.15
C GLN A 168 -2.21 18.66 -2.88
N LEU A 169 -1.90 18.91 -1.60
CA LEU A 169 -1.03 20.00 -1.17
C LEU A 169 0.38 19.82 -1.76
N PRO A 170 0.79 20.62 -2.78
CA PRO A 170 2.10 20.45 -3.41
C PRO A 170 3.22 20.86 -2.45
N GLN A 171 2.90 21.77 -1.54
CA GLN A 171 3.72 22.19 -0.41
C GLN A 171 2.81 22.54 0.77
N TRP A 172 3.29 22.34 1.98
CA TRP A 172 2.60 22.72 3.21
C TRP A 172 3.58 22.87 4.38
N GLY A 173 3.19 23.58 5.42
CA GLY A 173 4.04 23.83 6.59
C GLY A 173 3.72 25.17 7.24
N PHE A 174 4.69 25.71 7.97
CA PHE A 174 4.59 26.98 8.69
C PHE A 174 5.78 27.88 8.40
N VAL A 175 5.59 29.18 8.65
CA VAL A 175 6.70 30.11 8.86
C VAL A 175 7.18 29.96 10.30
N ILE A 176 8.49 29.77 10.49
CA ILE A 176 9.11 29.55 11.80
C ILE A 176 10.16 30.64 12.03
N PHE A 177 9.93 31.48 13.02
CA PHE A 177 10.84 32.54 13.43
C PHE A 177 11.85 32.06 14.48
N ARG A 178 13.10 32.46 14.27
CA ARG A 178 14.16 32.44 15.28
C ARG A 178 14.31 33.82 15.90
N THR A 179 14.37 33.87 17.23
CA THR A 179 14.52 35.11 18.02
C THR A 179 15.82 35.19 18.82
N ALA A 180 16.64 34.13 18.80
CA ALA A 180 17.89 34.07 19.57
C ALA A 180 19.12 34.09 18.65
N TYR A 181 19.96 35.12 18.74
CA TYR A 181 21.15 35.33 17.90
C TYR A 181 22.46 35.47 18.69
N SER A 182 22.44 35.27 20.01
CA SER A 182 23.64 35.26 20.83
C SER A 182 24.65 34.18 20.39
N GLU A 183 25.92 34.33 20.78
CA GLU A 183 26.99 33.39 20.44
C GLU A 183 26.60 31.92 20.73
N GLY A 184 26.86 31.02 19.77
CA GLY A 184 26.53 29.59 19.85
C GLY A 184 25.08 29.21 19.52
N THR A 185 24.18 30.17 19.25
CA THR A 185 22.79 29.87 18.90
C THR A 185 22.60 29.41 17.45
N ASP A 186 23.54 29.70 16.55
CA ASP A 186 23.49 29.23 15.15
C ASP A 186 23.53 27.71 15.04
N GLU A 187 24.39 27.07 15.84
CA GLU A 187 24.46 25.62 15.91
C GLU A 187 23.15 25.05 16.46
N LYS A 188 22.58 25.66 17.49
CA LYS A 188 21.28 25.27 18.05
C LYS A 188 20.15 25.41 17.02
N TRP A 189 20.17 26.47 16.22
CA TRP A 189 19.22 26.67 15.13
C TRP A 189 19.37 25.62 14.02
N ARG A 190 20.61 25.26 13.67
CA ARG A 190 20.85 24.16 12.73
C ARG A 190 20.30 22.83 13.26
N VAL A 191 20.59 22.53 14.53
CA VAL A 191 20.08 21.34 15.22
C VAL A 191 18.54 21.35 15.27
N PHE A 192 17.92 22.50 15.56
CA PHE A 192 16.46 22.67 15.51
C PHE A 192 15.87 22.22 14.19
N ASN A 193 16.38 22.77 13.08
CA ASN A 193 15.85 22.50 11.75
C ASN A 193 15.97 21.00 11.42
N GLY A 194 17.08 20.38 11.83
CA GLY A 194 17.27 18.93 11.75
C GLY A 194 16.26 18.13 12.56
N ILE A 195 16.00 18.54 13.82
CA ILE A 195 15.01 17.89 14.68
C ILE A 195 13.59 18.10 14.13
N PHE A 196 13.23 19.32 13.71
CA PHE A 196 11.94 19.65 13.12
C PHE A 196 11.65 18.75 11.90
N GLY A 197 12.58 18.69 10.94
CA GLY A 197 12.44 17.84 9.77
C GLY A 197 12.35 16.35 10.14
N THR A 198 13.16 15.89 11.10
CA THR A 198 13.09 14.51 11.61
C THR A 198 11.76 14.22 12.27
N THR A 199 11.19 15.15 13.03
CA THR A 199 9.89 14.99 13.68
C THR A 199 8.77 14.87 12.67
N VAL A 200 8.77 15.68 11.61
CA VAL A 200 7.80 15.54 10.51
C VAL A 200 7.84 14.13 9.93
N ILE A 201 9.05 13.62 9.62
CA ILE A 201 9.22 12.26 9.11
C ILE A 201 8.73 11.24 10.14
N GLN A 202 9.08 11.37 11.42
CA GLN A 202 8.67 10.44 12.46
C GLN A 202 7.15 10.41 12.66
N VAL A 203 6.49 11.56 12.69
CA VAL A 203 5.03 11.67 12.79
C VAL A 203 4.38 10.92 11.63
N PHE A 204 4.81 11.14 10.38
CA PHE A 204 4.19 10.48 9.23
C PHE A 204 4.69 9.05 8.95
N HIS A 205 5.88 8.65 9.39
CA HIS A 205 6.38 7.30 9.14
C HIS A 205 6.05 6.33 10.26
N LYS A 206 6.10 6.79 11.52
CA LYS A 206 5.85 5.94 12.70
C LYS A 206 4.40 5.98 13.14
N HIS A 207 3.82 7.18 13.26
CA HIS A 207 2.46 7.33 13.79
C HIS A 207 1.41 7.26 12.69
N TRP A 208 1.73 7.77 11.49
CA TRP A 208 0.80 7.80 10.36
C TRP A 208 1.38 7.17 9.10
N ARG A 209 1.93 5.95 9.17
CA ARG A 209 2.67 5.30 8.06
C ARG A 209 1.99 5.40 6.68
N ILE A 210 0.66 5.38 6.65
CA ILE A 210 -0.19 5.45 5.44
C ILE A 210 -0.23 6.87 4.83
N ALA A 211 0.29 7.86 5.56
CA ALA A 211 0.42 9.28 5.23
C ALA A 211 1.90 9.72 5.07
N ALA A 212 2.85 8.77 5.03
CA ALA A 212 4.28 9.03 4.88
C ALA A 212 4.62 10.02 3.75
N SER A 213 3.88 9.96 2.63
CA SER A 213 4.09 10.86 1.49
C SER A 213 3.85 12.33 1.80
N LEU A 214 3.02 12.67 2.80
CA LEU A 214 2.83 14.08 3.21
C LEU A 214 4.12 14.70 3.75
N SER A 215 5.04 13.91 4.30
CA SER A 215 6.34 14.42 4.75
C SER A 215 7.20 14.95 3.59
N SER A 216 7.01 14.41 2.38
CA SER A 216 7.79 14.81 1.20
C SER A 216 7.39 16.18 0.62
N THR A 217 6.15 16.62 0.90
CA THR A 217 5.65 17.93 0.50
C THR A 217 5.67 18.94 1.65
N HIS A 218 6.22 18.57 2.81
CA HIS A 218 6.35 19.48 3.93
C HIS A 218 7.56 20.41 3.74
N VAL A 219 7.30 21.72 3.61
CA VAL A 219 8.30 22.76 3.34
C VAL A 219 8.13 23.90 4.35
N PRO A 220 8.84 23.89 5.49
CA PRO A 220 8.78 25.00 6.44
C PRO A 220 9.59 26.19 5.92
N ILE A 221 9.14 27.41 6.24
CA ILE A 221 9.88 28.64 5.95
C ILE A 221 10.60 29.06 7.24
N ALA A 222 11.89 28.72 7.32
CA ALA A 222 12.75 29.12 8.43
C ALA A 222 13.20 30.58 8.25
N VAL A 223 12.71 31.49 9.10
CA VAL A 223 13.09 32.90 9.09
C VAL A 223 14.24 33.13 10.08
N SER A 224 15.39 33.46 9.53
CA SER A 224 16.60 33.82 10.28
C SER A 224 17.03 35.23 9.90
N ASP A 225 16.59 36.20 10.68
CA ASP A 225 16.88 37.62 10.54
C ASP A 225 17.44 38.14 11.88
N PRO A 226 18.73 38.51 11.95
CA PRO A 226 19.36 39.01 13.19
C PRO A 226 18.66 40.24 13.79
N LEU A 227 17.91 41.01 12.99
CA LEU A 227 17.12 42.14 13.49
C LEU A 227 15.95 41.71 14.38
N LEU A 228 15.63 40.42 14.39
CA LEU A 228 14.59 39.83 15.24
C LEU A 228 15.15 39.28 16.56
N GLU A 229 16.40 39.63 16.93
CA GLU A 229 16.94 39.25 18.24
C GLU A 229 16.09 39.82 19.38
N ALA A 230 15.59 38.91 20.22
CA ALA A 230 14.69 39.22 21.33
C ALA A 230 13.45 40.04 20.91
N ALA A 231 13.02 39.93 19.64
CA ALA A 231 11.82 40.61 19.15
C ALA A 231 10.59 40.20 19.97
N ASP A 232 9.78 41.19 20.31
CA ASP A 232 8.50 40.95 20.96
C ASP A 232 7.47 40.34 19.98
N LEU A 233 6.37 39.85 20.52
CA LEU A 233 5.33 39.19 19.72
C LEU A 233 4.75 40.13 18.66
N GLU A 234 4.58 41.41 18.95
CA GLU A 234 3.98 42.35 18.00
C GLU A 234 4.90 42.59 16.80
N THR A 235 6.20 42.73 17.03
CA THR A 235 7.21 42.81 15.98
C THR A 235 7.19 41.58 15.08
N LEU A 236 7.05 40.38 15.65
CA LEU A 236 6.93 39.14 14.90
C LEU A 236 5.62 39.07 14.08
N ARG A 237 4.49 39.49 14.65
CA ARG A 237 3.20 39.59 13.93
C ARG A 237 3.31 40.53 12.75
N GLN A 238 3.85 41.73 12.95
CA GLN A 238 4.03 42.73 11.89
C GLN A 238 4.97 42.22 10.79
N ARG A 239 6.08 41.57 11.15
CA ARG A 239 6.99 40.98 10.17
C ARG A 239 6.29 39.92 9.32
N PHE A 240 5.50 39.05 9.94
CA PHE A 240 4.76 38.00 9.25
C PHE A 240 3.63 38.56 8.37
N LYS A 241 2.90 39.59 8.82
CA LYS A 241 1.91 40.32 7.99
C LYS A 241 2.57 40.91 6.75
N ALA A 242 3.73 41.56 6.90
CA ALA A 242 4.49 42.07 5.77
C ALA A 242 4.92 40.95 4.80
N MET A 243 5.29 39.76 5.30
CA MET A 243 5.58 38.60 4.44
C MET A 243 4.34 38.15 3.65
N ARG A 244 3.15 38.12 4.28
CA ARG A 244 1.87 37.82 3.61
C ARG A 244 1.59 38.83 2.50
N GLU A 245 1.66 40.13 2.80
CA GLU A 245 1.36 41.20 1.86
C GLU A 245 2.30 41.22 0.65
N ARG A 246 3.57 40.88 0.87
CA ARG A 246 4.60 40.80 -0.18
C ARG A 246 4.58 39.48 -0.96
N ASN A 247 3.66 38.57 -0.65
CA ASN A 247 3.60 37.22 -1.21
C ASN A 247 4.91 36.43 -1.02
N GLU A 248 5.62 36.66 0.09
CA GLU A 248 6.83 35.90 0.47
C GLU A 248 6.46 34.49 0.99
N ILE A 249 5.19 34.28 1.39
CA ILE A 249 4.66 33.00 1.86
C ILE A 249 3.97 32.29 0.69
N PRO A 250 4.50 31.15 0.20
CA PRO A 250 3.90 30.42 -0.88
C PRO A 250 2.51 29.88 -0.52
N ASN A 251 1.65 29.73 -1.53
CA ASN A 251 0.32 29.15 -1.38
C ASN A 251 0.39 27.80 -0.64
N ARG A 252 -0.56 27.58 0.29
CA ARG A 252 -0.72 26.38 1.14
C ARG A 252 0.27 26.25 2.33
N ILE A 253 1.25 27.13 2.47
CA ILE A 253 1.87 27.35 3.80
C ILE A 253 0.86 28.09 4.68
N ALA A 254 0.80 27.76 5.97
CA ALA A 254 -0.15 28.37 6.89
C ALA A 254 0.07 29.90 6.97
N THR A 255 -0.96 30.68 6.66
CA THR A 255 -0.95 32.16 6.69
C THR A 255 -1.62 32.74 7.93
N ASP A 256 -2.25 31.90 8.74
CA ASP A 256 -3.05 32.33 9.89
C ASP A 256 -2.37 31.97 11.22
N CYS A 257 -1.12 31.50 11.13
CA CYS A 257 -0.28 31.12 12.25
C CYS A 257 1.19 31.21 11.85
N LEU A 258 1.99 31.81 12.73
CA LEU A 258 3.45 31.71 12.71
C LEU A 258 3.92 30.90 13.92
N LEU A 259 5.03 30.19 13.75
CA LEU A 259 5.69 29.48 14.84
C LEU A 259 6.91 30.26 15.30
N VAL A 260 7.19 30.24 16.59
CA VAL A 260 8.39 30.83 17.17
C VAL A 260 9.15 29.74 17.93
N ALA A 261 10.42 29.61 17.59
CA ALA A 261 11.37 28.71 18.22
C ALA A 261 12.30 29.56 19.10
N ASP A 262 11.88 29.79 20.34
CA ASP A 262 12.60 30.63 21.28
C ASP A 262 13.61 29.86 22.13
N ARG A 263 14.43 30.65 22.81
CA ARG A 263 15.15 30.23 24.01
C ARG A 263 14.10 29.97 25.10
N ALA A 264 14.06 28.77 25.68
CA ALA A 264 13.34 28.57 26.94
C ALA A 264 13.88 29.59 27.93
N GLY A 265 13.01 30.11 28.80
CA GLY A 265 13.40 31.12 29.77
C GLY A 265 14.62 30.67 30.60
N PRO A 266 15.35 31.61 31.23
CA PRO A 266 16.59 31.34 31.95
C PRO A 266 16.49 30.33 33.11
N SER A 267 15.31 29.83 33.46
CA SER A 267 15.04 28.84 34.51
C SER A 267 14.60 27.46 34.01
N GLU A 268 14.47 27.25 32.70
CA GLU A 268 14.00 25.97 32.14
C GLU A 268 15.16 25.15 31.55
N PRO A 269 15.11 23.81 31.64
CA PRO A 269 16.08 22.95 30.98
C PRO A 269 16.15 23.31 29.49
N ASP A 270 17.37 23.29 28.92
CA ASP A 270 17.66 23.64 27.54
C ASP A 270 16.53 23.11 26.63
N PRO A 271 15.73 23.97 25.95
CA PRO A 271 14.51 23.54 25.23
C PRO A 271 14.82 22.49 24.15
N TRP A 272 16.10 22.47 23.76
CA TRP A 272 16.73 21.58 22.81
C TRP A 272 16.91 20.14 23.31
N GLN A 273 16.68 19.84 24.60
CA GLN A 273 17.10 18.57 25.19
C GLN A 273 16.02 17.53 25.47
N ASN A 274 14.72 17.83 25.64
CA ASN A 274 13.77 16.73 25.99
C ASN A 274 12.31 16.81 25.52
N THR A 275 11.82 17.91 24.95
CA THR A 275 10.56 17.97 24.18
C THR A 275 10.50 19.38 23.64
N LEU A 276 10.85 19.58 22.37
CA LEU A 276 10.83 20.93 21.81
C LEU A 276 9.39 21.45 21.82
N PHE A 277 9.16 22.51 22.57
CA PHE A 277 7.91 23.26 22.52
C PHE A 277 8.09 24.45 21.57
N LEU A 278 7.04 24.74 20.82
CA LEU A 278 6.96 25.88 19.93
C LEU A 278 5.83 26.78 20.39
N ARG A 279 6.05 28.10 20.29
CA ARG A 279 4.96 29.06 20.44
C ARG A 279 4.29 29.22 19.08
N ALA A 280 3.02 28.89 18.98
CA ALA A 280 2.17 29.21 17.84
C ALA A 280 1.45 30.52 18.13
N VAL A 281 1.62 31.51 17.25
CA VAL A 281 1.19 32.88 17.45
C VAL A 281 0.14 33.23 16.40
N ASN A 282 -0.98 33.78 16.87
CA ASN A 282 -2.01 34.38 16.04
C ASN A 282 -1.48 35.72 15.50
N PRO A 283 -1.25 35.83 14.17
CA PRO A 283 -0.78 37.06 13.56
C PRO A 283 -1.80 38.20 13.68
N ASP A 284 -3.08 37.86 13.71
CA ASP A 284 -4.20 38.79 13.63
C ASP A 284 -4.85 39.05 15.00
N TYR A 285 -4.18 38.64 16.10
CA TYR A 285 -4.65 38.93 17.45
C TYR A 285 -4.68 40.44 17.73
N ASP A 286 -5.80 40.91 18.26
CA ASP A 286 -6.02 42.29 18.65
C ASP A 286 -6.35 42.35 20.15
N ALA A 287 -5.41 42.86 20.95
CA ALA A 287 -5.59 43.02 22.39
C ALA A 287 -6.65 44.07 22.77
N SER A 288 -7.07 44.92 21.82
CA SER A 288 -8.12 45.92 22.03
C SER A 288 -9.52 45.39 21.74
N ALA A 289 -9.63 44.21 21.11
CA ALA A 289 -10.91 43.54 20.93
C ALA A 289 -11.52 43.19 22.30
N PRO A 290 -12.86 43.26 22.46
CA PRO A 290 -13.48 42.90 23.71
C PRO A 290 -13.12 41.46 24.06
N ASN A 291 -12.46 41.26 25.20
CA ASN A 291 -12.20 39.93 25.68
C ASN A 291 -13.55 39.20 25.79
N PRO A 292 -13.70 38.00 25.21
CA PRO A 292 -14.85 37.17 25.51
C PRO A 292 -14.96 37.04 27.03
N SER A 293 -16.17 37.17 27.57
CA SER A 293 -16.47 37.15 29.01
C SER A 293 -16.24 35.77 29.67
N ASP A 294 -15.39 34.96 29.05
CA ASP A 294 -15.11 33.58 29.36
C ASP A 294 -13.86 33.52 30.24
N GLU A 295 -14.04 33.16 31.51
CA GLU A 295 -12.96 33.04 32.49
C GLU A 295 -11.85 32.09 32.01
N ASP A 296 -12.17 31.11 31.15
CA ASP A 296 -11.21 30.15 30.60
C ASP A 296 -10.21 30.80 29.63
N LEU A 297 -10.53 31.97 29.07
CA LEU A 297 -9.67 32.75 28.17
C LEU A 297 -8.85 33.83 28.89
N SER A 298 -8.94 33.90 30.22
CA SER A 298 -8.10 34.79 31.02
C SER A 298 -6.61 34.51 30.76
N GLY A 299 -5.88 35.54 30.32
CA GLY A 299 -4.46 35.48 29.97
C GLY A 299 -4.17 35.00 28.54
N TYR A 300 -5.18 34.87 27.67
CA TYR A 300 -4.92 34.58 26.26
C TYR A 300 -4.35 35.81 25.54
N GLU A 301 -3.10 35.72 25.09
CA GLU A 301 -2.40 36.83 24.40
C GLU A 301 -2.22 36.56 22.90
N GLY A 302 -3.09 35.73 22.31
CA GLY A 302 -2.91 35.33 20.91
C GLY A 302 -1.81 34.29 20.72
N VAL A 303 -1.42 33.55 21.76
CA VAL A 303 -0.31 32.59 21.74
C VAL A 303 -0.70 31.29 22.42
N ILE A 304 -0.29 30.16 21.84
CA ILE A 304 -0.37 28.83 22.45
C ILE A 304 1.01 28.16 22.40
N THR A 305 1.36 27.39 23.42
CA THR A 305 2.61 26.62 23.45
C THR A 305 2.31 25.15 23.16
N ILE A 306 2.91 24.59 22.12
CA ILE A 306 2.62 23.23 21.67
C ILE A 306 3.89 22.40 21.54
N PRO A 307 3.84 21.09 21.83
CA PRO A 307 4.98 20.23 21.55
C PRO A 307 5.15 20.09 20.03
N LEU A 308 6.39 20.01 19.56
CA LEU A 308 6.75 19.99 18.15
C LEU A 308 5.93 19.01 17.27
N PRO A 309 5.68 17.75 17.68
CA PRO A 309 4.84 16.84 16.89
C PRO A 309 3.43 17.40 16.60
N LYS A 310 2.87 18.20 17.52
CA LYS A 310 1.53 18.79 17.39
C LYS A 310 1.45 19.92 16.39
N ALA A 311 2.58 20.54 16.05
CA ALA A 311 2.61 21.48 14.94
C ALA A 311 2.26 20.75 13.63
N VAL A 312 2.72 19.50 13.51
CA VAL A 312 2.65 18.70 12.28
C VAL A 312 1.30 18.03 12.08
N ASP A 313 0.73 17.39 13.11
CA ASP A 313 -0.51 16.59 12.96
C ASP A 313 -1.81 17.35 13.28
N TRP A 314 -1.81 18.18 14.34
CA TRP A 314 -3.00 18.87 14.81
C TRP A 314 -3.08 20.30 14.31
N LEU A 315 -2.07 21.12 14.61
CA LEU A 315 -2.15 22.56 14.39
C LEU A 315 -2.34 22.89 12.91
N TYR A 316 -1.55 22.27 12.03
CA TYR A 316 -1.66 22.51 10.58
C TYR A 316 -3.05 22.12 10.07
N TYR A 317 -3.57 20.98 10.51
CA TYR A 317 -4.89 20.54 10.10
C TYR A 317 -5.99 21.50 10.57
N CYS A 318 -5.93 22.01 11.80
CA CYS A 318 -6.93 22.95 12.30
C CYS A 318 -7.01 24.24 11.47
N PHE A 319 -5.87 24.72 10.95
CA PHE A 319 -5.87 25.85 10.01
C PHE A 319 -6.34 25.44 8.62
N PHE A 320 -5.81 24.33 8.10
CA PHE A 320 -6.17 23.85 6.77
C PHE A 320 -7.68 23.59 6.62
N ALA A 321 -8.32 23.01 7.64
CA ALA A 321 -9.74 22.68 7.64
C ALA A 321 -10.64 23.80 8.17
N ASN A 322 -10.07 24.92 8.66
CA ASN A 322 -10.80 25.95 9.42
C ASN A 322 -11.70 25.35 10.52
N SER A 323 -11.22 24.29 11.19
CA SER A 323 -12.06 23.49 12.07
C SER A 323 -12.20 24.05 13.48
N GLU A 324 -11.25 24.90 13.89
CA GLU A 324 -11.18 25.50 15.22
C GLU A 324 -10.77 26.97 15.09
N ASP A 325 -11.28 27.83 15.97
CA ASP A 325 -10.76 29.18 16.16
C ASP A 325 -9.57 29.16 17.15
N TRP A 326 -8.99 30.32 17.37
CA TRP A 326 -7.79 30.46 18.20
C TRP A 326 -8.09 30.26 19.69
N GLU A 327 -9.27 30.69 20.15
CA GLU A 327 -9.78 30.48 21.51
C GLU A 327 -9.95 28.99 21.82
N THR A 328 -10.56 28.23 20.90
CA THR A 328 -10.76 26.78 21.03
C THR A 328 -9.42 26.06 21.15
N ARG A 329 -8.44 26.41 20.31
CA ARG A 329 -7.08 25.84 20.37
C ARG A 329 -6.40 26.15 21.71
N TYR A 330 -6.55 27.36 22.22
CA TYR A 330 -5.98 27.75 23.51
C TYR A 330 -6.57 26.92 24.66
N LYS A 331 -7.90 26.72 24.69
CA LYS A 331 -8.57 25.87 25.69
C LYS A 331 -8.07 24.43 25.65
N VAL A 332 -7.92 23.86 24.45
CA VAL A 332 -7.41 22.49 24.25
C VAL A 332 -5.99 22.33 24.83
N VAL A 333 -5.13 23.34 24.68
CA VAL A 333 -3.74 23.32 25.18
C VAL A 333 -3.66 23.66 26.68
N LYS A 334 -4.53 24.54 27.18
CA LYS A 334 -4.59 24.93 28.61
C LYS A 334 -5.05 23.78 29.51
N GLY A 335 -5.92 22.90 29.01
CA GLY A 335 -6.42 21.72 29.73
C GLY A 335 -5.41 20.57 29.90
N GLY A 336 -4.19 20.70 29.35
CA GLY A 336 -3.17 19.65 29.33
C GLY A 336 -2.57 19.49 27.94
N ALA A 337 -1.53 18.65 27.79
CA ALA A 337 -1.00 18.34 26.46
C ALA A 337 -2.14 17.78 25.60
N ALA A 338 -2.52 18.50 24.53
CA ALA A 338 -3.55 18.06 23.60
C ALA A 338 -3.32 16.57 23.30
N GLU A 339 -4.26 15.68 23.66
CA GLU A 339 -4.10 14.25 23.43
C GLU A 339 -3.70 14.05 21.97
N GLN A 340 -2.67 13.24 21.68
CA GLN A 340 -2.31 12.86 20.30
C GLN A 340 -3.61 12.60 19.54
N MET A 341 -3.75 13.08 18.29
CA MET A 341 -4.95 12.74 17.54
C MET A 341 -5.00 11.22 17.48
N VAL A 342 -5.84 10.62 18.32
CA VAL A 342 -5.72 9.19 18.59
C VAL A 342 -6.11 8.51 17.29
N SER A 343 -5.24 7.63 16.81
CA SER A 343 -5.64 6.65 15.81
C SER A 343 -6.76 5.83 16.44
N THR A 344 -8.01 6.14 16.14
CA THR A 344 -9.17 5.35 16.57
C THR A 344 -9.18 3.95 15.94
N GLY A 345 -8.15 3.58 15.16
CA GLY A 345 -7.92 2.22 14.69
C GLY A 345 -6.69 1.60 15.33
N SER A 346 -6.90 0.75 16.35
CA SER A 346 -6.03 -0.40 16.57
C SER A 346 -6.06 -1.26 15.30
N ILE A 347 -5.08 -1.08 14.42
CA ILE A 347 -4.85 -2.02 13.33
C ILE A 347 -4.23 -3.26 13.98
N CYS A 348 -5.07 -4.22 14.35
CA CYS A 348 -4.64 -5.58 14.60
C CYS A 348 -4.00 -6.11 13.31
N PHE A 349 -2.67 -6.09 13.26
CA PHE A 349 -1.91 -6.93 12.34
C PHE A 349 -2.03 -8.36 12.85
N LEU A 350 -3.00 -9.11 12.31
CA LEU A 350 -2.92 -10.57 12.30
C LEU A 350 -1.96 -10.94 11.15
N ASN A 351 -0.83 -11.53 11.53
CA ASN A 351 0.10 -12.20 10.62
C ASN A 351 -0.58 -13.40 9.93
#